data_AF-A0A6A4X4Q5-F1
#
_entry.id   AF-A0A6A4X4Q5-F1
#
_cell.length_a   1.000
_cell.length_b   1.000
_cell.length_c   1.000
_cell.angle_alpha   90.00
_cell.angle_beta   90.00
_cell.angle_gamma   90.00
#
_symmetry.space_group_name_H-M   'P 1'
#
loop_
_entity.id
_entity.type
_entity.pdbx_description
1 polymer ?
#
loop_
_entity_poly.entity_id
_entity_poly.type
_entity_poly.pdbx_seq_one_letter_code
_entity_poly.pdbx_strand_id
1 'polypeptide(L)'
;MHHTTRAGGCGIGGHLAWHRIRIAAFGRNGDRSGEPTGRPRTRLNRWVQRRHITARVGGCGIGSPLAWHRIRIADFGRNARLNRWVQRRHITARVGGYGIGSPLAWHRIRIADFGRNARLNRWVQRRHITARVGGYGIGSPLAWHRIRIADFGRNARLNRWVQRRHITARVGGYGIGSPLAWHRIRIADFGRNARLNRWVQRRHITARVGGYGIGSPLAWHRIRIADFGRNARLNRWVQRRHITARVGGYGIGSPLAWHRIRIAVFGRNARLNRWVQHRHITARVGGYGIRGPLVLDGLGC
;
A
#
# COMPACT_ATOMS: atom_id res chain seq x y z
N MET A 1 -4.77 -19.90 -6.05
CA MET A 1 -3.29 -19.88 -5.96
C MET A 1 -2.85 -19.28 -4.64
N HIS A 2 -2.24 -20.13 -3.81
CA HIS A 2 -1.61 -19.81 -2.53
C HIS A 2 -0.09 -19.93 -2.71
N HIS A 3 0.67 -18.94 -2.24
CA HIS A 3 2.13 -19.03 -2.13
C HIS A 3 2.51 -18.90 -0.66
N THR A 4 3.28 -19.85 -0.16
CA THR A 4 3.77 -19.86 1.22
C THR A 4 5.27 -20.11 1.20
N THR A 5 6.04 -19.29 1.91
CA THR A 5 7.48 -19.51 2.12
C THR A 5 7.80 -19.40 3.60
N ARG A 6 8.63 -20.30 4.09
CA ARG A 6 9.19 -20.30 5.44
C ARG A 6 10.72 -20.31 5.33
N ALA A 7 11.40 -19.43 6.04
CA ALA A 7 12.86 -19.40 6.12
C ALA A 7 13.29 -19.18 7.58
N GLY A 8 14.34 -19.86 8.02
CA GLY A 8 14.97 -19.59 9.30
C GLY A 8 16.12 -20.52 9.65
N GLY A 9 16.93 -20.09 10.60
CA GLY A 9 18.16 -20.76 11.05
C GLY A 9 18.95 -19.86 11.99
N CYS A 10 20.06 -20.36 12.52
CA CYS A 10 20.92 -19.66 13.46
C CYS A 10 22.35 -19.55 12.91
N GLY A 11 22.98 -18.39 13.04
CA GLY A 11 24.34 -18.14 12.56
C GLY A 11 24.56 -16.72 12.03
N ILE A 12 25.69 -16.51 11.36
CA ILE A 12 26.02 -15.27 10.65
C ILE A 12 25.35 -15.34 9.27
N GLY A 13 24.25 -14.62 9.07
CA GLY A 13 23.51 -14.65 7.81
C GLY A 13 22.05 -14.21 7.91
N GLY A 14 21.59 -13.41 6.94
CA GLY A 14 20.20 -12.94 6.88
C GLY A 14 19.26 -13.96 6.23
N HIS A 15 18.19 -14.35 6.93
CA HIS A 15 17.13 -15.20 6.37
C HIS A 15 16.21 -14.40 5.45
N LEU A 16 15.98 -14.87 4.23
CA LEU A 16 15.28 -14.11 3.19
C LEU A 16 14.10 -14.87 2.62
N ALA A 17 12.91 -14.26 2.63
CA ALA A 17 11.76 -14.71 1.85
C ALA A 17 11.40 -13.65 0.81
N TRP A 18 11.56 -13.97 -0.47
CA TRP A 18 11.35 -13.04 -1.56
C TRP A 18 10.26 -13.51 -2.51
N HIS A 19 9.27 -12.65 -2.79
CA HIS A 19 8.27 -12.92 -3.82
C HIS A 19 8.22 -11.76 -4.81
N ARG A 20 8.49 -12.04 -6.07
CA ARG A 20 8.23 -11.16 -7.19
C ARG A 20 7.09 -11.71 -8.03
N ILE A 21 5.95 -11.02 -8.00
CA ILE A 21 4.76 -11.44 -8.73
C ILE A 21 4.48 -10.39 -9.81
N ARG A 22 4.56 -10.79 -11.07
CA ARG A 22 4.06 -10.02 -12.21
C ARG A 22 2.85 -10.75 -12.78
N ILE A 23 1.76 -10.03 -12.99
CA ILE A 23 0.54 -10.58 -13.56
C ILE A 23 0.15 -9.64 -14.68
N ALA A 24 -0.17 -10.22 -15.83
CA ALA A 24 -0.78 -9.64 -17.01
C ALA A 24 -0.23 -8.28 -17.52
N ALA A 25 0.22 -8.27 -18.78
CA ALA A 25 0.30 -7.07 -19.59
C ALA A 25 -0.73 -7.22 -20.72
N PHE A 26 -1.60 -6.23 -20.88
CA PHE A 26 -2.62 -6.22 -21.92
C PHE A 26 -2.27 -5.13 -22.91
N GLY A 27 -1.90 -5.50 -24.14
CA GLY A 27 -1.65 -4.54 -25.23
C GLY A 27 -0.28 -3.86 -25.20
N ARG A 28 0.80 -4.59 -24.89
CA ARG A 28 2.15 -4.16 -25.29
C ARG A 28 2.40 -4.65 -26.71
N ASN A 29 2.58 -3.71 -27.63
CA ASN A 29 3.43 -3.73 -28.82
C ASN A 29 3.53 -2.23 -29.19
N GLY A 30 4.70 -1.59 -29.13
CA GLY A 30 5.78 -1.81 -30.09
C GLY A 30 5.62 -0.72 -31.14
N ASP A 31 6.19 0.46 -30.88
CA ASP A 31 6.48 1.41 -31.95
C ASP A 31 7.46 0.69 -32.88
N ARG A 32 7.02 0.34 -34.10
CA ARG A 32 7.90 0.08 -35.26
C ARG A 32 7.20 -0.16 -36.60
N SER A 33 5.88 -0.09 -36.71
CA SER A 33 5.25 0.05 -38.02
C SER A 33 4.14 1.10 -37.96
N GLY A 34 4.33 2.17 -38.72
CA GLY A 34 3.33 3.20 -38.91
C GLY A 34 2.10 2.60 -39.58
N GLU A 35 1.03 2.41 -38.82
CA GLU A 35 -0.28 2.18 -39.40
C GLU A 35 -1.39 2.54 -38.39
N PRO A 36 -2.28 3.49 -38.70
CA PRO A 36 -3.35 3.91 -37.79
C PRO A 36 -4.56 2.99 -37.94
N THR A 37 -4.45 1.72 -37.55
CA THR A 37 -5.62 0.82 -37.53
C THR A 37 -6.48 1.08 -36.28
N GLY A 38 -7.63 1.74 -36.50
CA GLY A 38 -8.57 2.25 -35.49
C GLY A 38 -9.33 1.23 -34.63
N ARG A 39 -8.82 0.00 -34.42
CA ARG A 39 -9.50 -1.01 -33.59
C ARG A 39 -8.84 -1.15 -32.20
N PRO A 40 -9.60 -1.20 -31.09
CA PRO A 40 -9.07 -1.54 -29.79
C PRO A 40 -8.60 -3.01 -29.80
N ARG A 41 -7.31 -3.25 -30.07
CA ARG A 41 -6.72 -4.58 -30.26
C ARG A 41 -6.75 -5.50 -29.03
N THR A 42 -7.21 -5.04 -27.86
CA THR A 42 -7.44 -5.89 -26.68
C THR A 42 -8.77 -5.55 -26.00
N ARG A 43 -9.78 -6.40 -26.20
CA ARG A 43 -11.08 -6.32 -25.52
C ARG A 43 -11.20 -7.52 -24.59
N LEU A 44 -10.99 -7.28 -23.30
CA LEU A 44 -11.18 -8.32 -22.29
C LEU A 44 -12.55 -8.12 -21.64
N ASN A 45 -13.38 -9.16 -21.62
CA ASN A 45 -14.71 -9.02 -21.04
C ASN A 45 -14.65 -9.05 -19.50
N ARG A 46 -13.95 -10.02 -18.94
CA ARG A 46 -13.89 -10.22 -17.50
C ARG A 46 -12.53 -10.74 -17.09
N TRP A 47 -12.02 -10.21 -15.98
CA TRP A 47 -10.89 -10.80 -15.28
C TRP A 47 -11.18 -10.84 -13.79
N VAL A 48 -10.96 -12.01 -13.20
CA VAL A 48 -11.15 -12.26 -11.79
C VAL A 48 -9.89 -12.91 -11.25
N GLN A 49 -9.39 -12.42 -10.12
CA GLN A 49 -8.29 -13.06 -9.44
C GLN A 49 -8.47 -13.08 -7.94
N ARG A 50 -8.13 -14.22 -7.35
CA ARG A 50 -7.94 -14.41 -5.91
C ARG A 50 -6.52 -14.93 -5.65
N ARG A 51 -5.80 -14.31 -4.72
CA ARG A 51 -4.45 -14.77 -4.32
C ARG A 51 -4.20 -14.59 -2.84
N HIS A 52 -3.49 -15.56 -2.27
CA HIS A 52 -3.00 -15.55 -0.91
C HIS A 52 -1.47 -15.73 -0.95
N ILE A 53 -0.75 -14.85 -0.29
CA ILE A 53 0.71 -14.86 -0.23
C ILE A 53 1.11 -14.77 1.24
N THR A 54 1.91 -15.70 1.71
CA THR A 54 2.36 -15.78 3.09
C THR A 54 3.86 -15.99 3.14
N ALA A 55 4.58 -15.10 3.83
CA ALA A 55 5.97 -15.32 4.20
C ALA A 55 6.11 -15.42 5.72
N ARG A 56 6.89 -16.38 6.19
CA ARG A 56 7.32 -16.50 7.59
C ARG A 56 8.85 -16.57 7.60
N VAL A 57 9.48 -15.61 8.27
CA VAL A 57 10.95 -15.56 8.37
C VAL A 57 11.33 -15.43 9.84
N GLY A 58 12.21 -16.30 10.30
CA GLY A 58 12.74 -16.33 11.67
C GLY A 58 14.26 -16.46 11.63
N GLY A 59 14.98 -16.06 12.67
CA GLY A 59 16.40 -16.38 12.77
C GLY A 59 17.03 -15.93 14.07
N CYS A 60 18.19 -16.48 14.41
CA CYS A 60 18.98 -16.05 15.55
C CYS A 60 20.45 -15.77 15.17
N GLY A 61 21.09 -14.76 15.79
CA GLY A 61 22.48 -14.40 15.53
C GLY A 61 22.66 -13.01 14.91
N ILE A 62 23.71 -12.85 14.08
CA ILE A 62 23.99 -11.59 13.37
C ILE A 62 23.34 -11.66 11.98
N GLY A 63 22.31 -10.84 11.76
CA GLY A 63 21.58 -10.82 10.50
C GLY A 63 20.16 -10.27 10.62
N SER A 64 19.62 -9.81 9.49
CA SER A 64 18.30 -9.19 9.42
C SER A 64 17.31 -10.13 8.70
N PRO A 65 16.44 -10.88 9.42
CA PRO A 65 15.42 -11.68 8.77
C PRO A 65 14.49 -10.76 7.97
N LEU A 66 14.29 -11.05 6.69
CA LEU A 66 13.59 -10.16 5.76
C LEU A 66 12.57 -10.88 4.89
N ALA A 67 11.33 -10.40 4.92
CA ALA A 67 10.27 -10.80 4.01
C ALA A 67 9.96 -9.68 3.02
N TRP A 68 10.13 -9.94 1.72
CA TRP A 68 9.93 -8.96 0.66
C TRP A 68 8.89 -9.43 -0.35
N HIS A 69 7.85 -8.62 -0.54
CA HIS A 69 6.82 -8.86 -1.53
C HIS A 69 6.75 -7.70 -2.53
N ARG A 70 7.18 -7.94 -3.76
CA ARG A 70 7.00 -7.01 -4.89
C ARG A 70 5.97 -7.55 -5.85
N ILE A 71 4.88 -6.80 -6.02
CA ILE A 71 3.77 -7.26 -6.84
C ILE A 71 3.35 -6.21 -7.88
N ARG A 72 3.31 -6.61 -9.16
CA ARG A 72 2.77 -5.86 -10.31
C ARG A 72 1.68 -6.70 -10.99
N ILE A 73 0.55 -6.11 -11.35
CA ILE A 73 -0.69 -6.91 -11.53
C ILE A 73 -1.40 -6.70 -12.85
N ALA A 74 -1.32 -5.50 -13.41
CA ALA A 74 -1.90 -5.21 -14.70
C ALA A 74 -1.20 -3.98 -15.27
N ASP A 75 -0.97 -4.04 -16.57
CA ASP A 75 -0.52 -2.94 -17.40
C ASP A 75 -1.43 -2.95 -18.62
N PHE A 76 -2.33 -1.97 -18.72
CA PHE A 76 -3.26 -1.84 -19.82
C PHE A 76 -2.68 -0.81 -20.79
N GLY A 77 -2.32 -1.25 -21.98
CA GLY A 77 -1.77 -0.41 -23.03
C GLY A 77 -2.74 0.64 -23.55
N ARG A 78 -2.28 1.38 -24.56
CA ARG A 78 -3.07 2.40 -25.24
C ARG A 78 -4.35 1.76 -25.83
N ASN A 79 -5.48 2.46 -25.70
CA ASN A 79 -6.79 2.03 -26.22
C ASN A 79 -7.36 0.70 -25.66
N ALA A 80 -6.77 0.11 -24.62
CA ALA A 80 -7.27 -1.13 -24.03
C ALA A 80 -8.71 -0.99 -23.53
N ARG A 81 -9.56 -1.99 -23.75
CA ARG A 81 -10.95 -2.01 -23.28
C ARG A 81 -11.19 -3.21 -22.38
N LEU A 82 -11.63 -2.94 -21.15
CA LEU A 82 -11.98 -3.98 -20.18
C LEU A 82 -13.37 -3.72 -19.61
N ASN A 83 -14.24 -4.72 -19.67
CA ASN A 83 -15.58 -4.59 -19.11
C ASN A 83 -15.55 -4.72 -17.58
N ARG A 84 -14.93 -5.77 -17.04
CA ARG A 84 -14.92 -6.01 -15.60
C ARG A 84 -13.59 -6.54 -15.08
N TRP A 85 -13.07 -5.86 -14.07
CA TRP A 85 -11.91 -6.29 -13.30
C TRP A 85 -12.25 -6.53 -11.83
N VAL A 86 -12.05 -7.75 -11.33
CA VAL A 86 -12.29 -8.09 -9.93
C VAL A 86 -11.04 -8.72 -9.31
N GLN A 87 -10.62 -8.19 -8.18
CA GLN A 87 -9.46 -8.73 -7.48
C GLN A 87 -9.70 -8.85 -5.98
N ARG A 88 -9.36 -10.02 -5.41
CA ARG A 88 -9.27 -10.25 -3.96
C ARG A 88 -7.87 -10.73 -3.59
N ARG A 89 -7.26 -10.15 -2.56
CA ARG A 89 -5.94 -10.58 -2.09
C ARG A 89 -5.75 -10.52 -0.60
N HIS A 90 -5.00 -11.51 -0.12
CA HIS A 90 -4.47 -11.57 1.23
C HIS A 90 -2.96 -11.70 1.14
N ILE A 91 -2.24 -10.79 1.77
CA ILE A 91 -0.77 -10.83 1.82
C ILE A 91 -0.38 -10.72 3.28
N THR A 92 0.42 -11.68 3.74
CA THR A 92 0.85 -11.77 5.13
C THR A 92 2.34 -11.98 5.19
N ALA A 93 3.05 -11.13 5.93
CA ALA A 93 4.43 -11.38 6.34
C ALA A 93 4.49 -11.49 7.86
N ARG A 94 5.15 -12.52 8.36
CA ARG A 94 5.55 -12.65 9.76
C ARG A 94 7.07 -12.75 9.81
N VAL A 95 7.71 -11.84 10.51
CA VAL A 95 9.17 -11.77 10.58
C VAL A 95 9.58 -11.65 12.04
N GLY A 96 10.48 -12.51 12.48
CA GLY A 96 10.96 -12.59 13.85
C GLY A 96 12.47 -12.75 13.88
N GLY A 97 13.16 -12.27 14.91
CA GLY A 97 14.57 -12.61 15.10
C GLY A 97 15.12 -12.32 16.49
N TYR A 98 16.22 -12.96 16.85
CA TYR A 98 16.96 -12.76 18.08
C TYR A 98 18.43 -12.42 17.75
N GLY A 99 19.03 -11.44 18.41
CA GLY A 99 20.44 -11.06 18.21
C GLY A 99 20.63 -9.66 17.62
N ILE A 100 21.67 -9.50 16.79
CA ILE A 100 22.03 -8.21 16.18
C ILE A 100 21.48 -8.16 14.76
N GLY A 101 20.50 -7.29 14.52
CA GLY A 101 19.89 -7.11 13.22
C GLY A 101 18.45 -6.64 13.31
N SER A 102 17.91 -6.18 12.19
CA SER A 102 16.56 -5.64 12.13
C SER A 102 15.66 -6.63 11.39
N PRO A 103 14.65 -7.22 12.05
CA PRO A 103 13.59 -7.95 11.36
C PRO A 103 12.79 -7.01 10.44
N LEU A 104 12.62 -7.36 9.17
CA LEU A 104 12.05 -6.46 8.15
C LEU A 104 10.94 -7.13 7.35
N ALA A 105 9.74 -6.54 7.32
CA ALA A 105 8.68 -6.92 6.40
C ALA A 105 8.38 -5.79 5.41
N TRP A 106 8.57 -6.04 4.12
CA TRP A 106 8.43 -5.04 3.08
C TRP A 106 7.46 -5.46 1.98
N HIS A 107 6.50 -4.58 1.70
CA HIS A 107 5.50 -4.78 0.66
C HIS A 107 5.49 -3.62 -0.33
N ARG A 108 5.84 -3.88 -1.59
CA ARG A 108 5.66 -2.92 -2.70
C ARG A 108 4.68 -3.47 -3.71
N ILE A 109 3.57 -2.75 -3.86
CA ILE A 109 2.48 -3.23 -4.71
C ILE A 109 2.07 -2.15 -5.71
N ARG A 110 2.10 -2.50 -7.01
CA ARG A 110 1.58 -1.72 -8.15
C ARG A 110 0.47 -2.52 -8.83
N ILE A 111 -0.68 -1.92 -9.10
CA ILE A 111 -1.90 -2.71 -9.31
C ILE A 111 -2.49 -2.55 -10.71
N ALA A 112 -2.58 -1.33 -11.20
CA ALA A 112 -2.97 -1.10 -12.57
C ALA A 112 -2.32 0.17 -13.06
N ASP A 113 -1.90 0.11 -14.31
CA ASP A 113 -1.56 1.25 -15.12
C ASP A 113 -2.48 1.21 -16.33
N PHE A 114 -3.16 2.30 -16.62
CA PHE A 114 -4.06 2.43 -17.74
C PHE A 114 -3.48 3.43 -18.70
N GLY A 115 -3.08 2.98 -19.89
CA GLY A 115 -2.52 3.82 -20.93
C GLY A 115 -3.52 4.84 -21.46
N ARG A 116 -3.03 5.66 -22.39
CA ARG A 116 -3.83 6.67 -23.07
C ARG A 116 -5.09 6.05 -23.68
N ASN A 117 -6.23 6.72 -23.50
CA ASN A 117 -7.56 6.31 -23.99
C ASN A 117 -8.07 4.95 -23.50
N ALA A 118 -7.45 4.31 -22.49
CA ALA A 118 -7.95 3.06 -21.95
C ALA A 118 -9.36 3.24 -21.35
N ARG A 119 -10.22 2.23 -21.52
CA ARG A 119 -11.61 2.25 -21.03
C ARG A 119 -11.88 1.04 -20.14
N LEU A 120 -12.35 1.31 -18.93
CA LEU A 120 -12.76 0.30 -17.99
C LEU A 120 -14.18 0.56 -17.48
N ASN A 121 -15.08 -0.40 -17.63
CA ASN A 121 -16.44 -0.23 -17.12
C ASN A 121 -16.51 -0.42 -15.60
N ARG A 122 -15.92 -1.49 -15.07
CA ARG A 122 -15.97 -1.76 -13.63
C ARG A 122 -14.68 -2.32 -13.09
N TRP A 123 -14.18 -1.71 -12.02
CA TRP A 123 -13.09 -2.23 -11.20
C TRP A 123 -13.53 -2.44 -9.76
N VAL A 124 -13.40 -3.67 -9.27
CA VAL A 124 -13.61 -4.02 -7.86
C VAL A 124 -12.33 -4.61 -7.28
N GLN A 125 -11.89 -4.06 -6.15
CA GLN A 125 -10.72 -4.56 -5.44
C GLN A 125 -11.00 -4.73 -3.95
N ARG A 126 -10.69 -5.90 -3.40
CA ARG A 126 -10.64 -6.16 -1.95
C ARG A 126 -9.26 -6.62 -1.55
N ARG A 127 -8.66 -6.04 -0.50
CA ARG A 127 -7.35 -6.48 -0.01
C ARG A 127 -7.18 -6.42 1.48
N HIS A 128 -6.43 -7.40 1.97
CA HIS A 128 -5.93 -7.50 3.32
C HIS A 128 -4.42 -7.67 3.22
N ILE A 129 -3.68 -6.75 3.83
CA ILE A 129 -2.22 -6.79 3.89
C ILE A 129 -1.83 -6.70 5.36
N THR A 130 -1.06 -7.67 5.83
CA THR A 130 -0.65 -7.75 7.23
C THR A 130 0.86 -7.97 7.30
N ALA A 131 1.55 -7.13 8.05
CA ALA A 131 2.91 -7.39 8.49
C ALA A 131 2.90 -7.53 10.01
N ARG A 132 3.51 -8.61 10.52
CA ARG A 132 3.84 -8.78 11.93
C ARG A 132 5.35 -8.93 12.03
N VAL A 133 5.99 -8.03 12.77
CA VAL A 133 7.45 -7.98 12.86
C VAL A 133 7.84 -7.89 14.33
N GLY A 134 8.70 -8.80 14.77
CA GLY A 134 9.14 -8.96 16.15
C GLY A 134 10.66 -9.11 16.21
N GLY A 135 11.33 -8.59 17.24
CA GLY A 135 12.76 -8.83 17.43
C GLY A 135 13.20 -8.72 18.89
N TYR A 136 14.25 -9.42 19.27
CA TYR A 136 14.92 -9.29 20.56
C TYR A 136 16.41 -9.05 20.34
N GLY A 137 17.02 -8.08 21.02
CA GLY A 137 18.44 -7.73 20.90
C GLY A 137 18.67 -6.32 20.34
N ILE A 138 19.70 -6.16 19.50
CA ILE A 138 20.08 -4.86 18.93
C ILE A 138 19.56 -4.77 17.50
N GLY A 139 18.61 -3.86 17.26
CA GLY A 139 18.06 -3.61 15.94
C GLY A 139 16.64 -3.06 15.97
N SER A 140 16.16 -2.60 14.82
CA SER A 140 14.90 -1.88 14.68
C SER A 140 13.92 -2.68 13.81
N PRO A 141 13.01 -3.47 14.41
CA PRO A 141 11.97 -4.17 13.68
C PRO A 141 11.17 -3.20 12.79
N LEU A 142 11.01 -3.50 11.49
CA LEU A 142 10.33 -2.61 10.53
C LEU A 142 9.23 -3.33 9.77
N ALA A 143 8.05 -2.71 9.70
CA ALA A 143 7.04 -3.04 8.70
C ALA A 143 6.83 -1.87 7.72
N TRP A 144 7.09 -2.12 6.44
CA TRP A 144 6.98 -1.11 5.39
C TRP A 144 6.00 -1.52 4.29
N HIS A 145 5.06 -0.61 3.99
CA HIS A 145 4.09 -0.80 2.93
C HIS A 145 4.09 0.37 1.95
N ARG A 146 4.49 0.13 0.69
CA ARG A 146 4.36 1.08 -0.41
C ARG A 146 3.37 0.58 -1.45
N ILE A 147 2.26 1.28 -1.62
CA ILE A 147 1.16 0.82 -2.44
C ILE A 147 0.78 1.90 -3.46
N ARG A 148 0.86 1.58 -4.76
CA ARG A 148 0.37 2.37 -5.90
C ARG A 148 -0.66 1.57 -6.68
N ILE A 149 -1.75 2.18 -7.11
CA ILE A 149 -2.97 1.40 -7.29
C ILE A 149 -3.56 1.61 -8.65
N ALA A 150 -3.85 2.84 -9.00
CA ALA A 150 -4.24 3.16 -10.34
C ALA A 150 -3.41 4.33 -10.81
N ASP A 151 -2.97 4.22 -12.04
CA ASP A 151 -2.53 5.33 -12.85
C ASP A 151 -3.38 5.32 -14.11
N PHE A 152 -4.01 6.44 -14.42
CA PHE A 152 -4.87 6.60 -15.57
C PHE A 152 -4.24 7.63 -16.49
N GLY A 153 -3.77 7.19 -17.64
CA GLY A 153 -3.20 8.04 -18.66
C GLY A 153 -4.21 9.02 -19.25
N ARG A 154 -3.72 9.86 -20.16
CA ARG A 154 -4.52 10.88 -20.85
C ARG A 154 -5.78 10.28 -21.48
N ASN A 155 -6.91 10.95 -21.28
CA ASN A 155 -8.24 10.55 -21.78
C ASN A 155 -8.74 9.16 -21.32
N ALA A 156 -8.11 8.52 -20.34
CA ALA A 156 -8.61 7.25 -19.82
C ALA A 156 -9.99 7.42 -19.16
N ARG A 157 -10.86 6.41 -19.29
CA ARG A 157 -12.23 6.44 -18.76
C ARG A 157 -12.50 5.25 -17.88
N LEU A 158 -13.05 5.51 -16.69
CA LEU A 158 -13.51 4.50 -15.76
C LEU A 158 -14.94 4.79 -15.31
N ASN A 159 -15.88 3.86 -15.53
CA ASN A 159 -17.26 4.11 -15.10
C ASN A 159 -17.43 3.87 -13.60
N ARG A 160 -16.89 2.77 -13.05
CA ARG A 160 -17.04 2.45 -11.62
C ARG A 160 -15.78 1.85 -11.02
N TRP A 161 -15.33 2.46 -9.93
CA TRP A 161 -14.29 1.93 -9.08
C TRP A 161 -14.80 1.67 -7.67
N VAL A 162 -14.67 0.43 -7.20
CA VAL A 162 -14.95 0.04 -5.82
C VAL A 162 -13.71 -0.56 -5.19
N GLN A 163 -13.31 -0.03 -4.05
CA GLN A 163 -12.12 -0.48 -3.35
C GLN A 163 -12.36 -0.66 -1.85
N ARG A 164 -12.07 -1.84 -1.31
CA ARG A 164 -12.02 -2.11 0.13
C ARG A 164 -10.63 -2.56 0.52
N ARG A 165 -10.03 -1.93 1.54
CA ARG A 165 -8.70 -2.33 2.03
C ARG A 165 -8.55 -2.30 3.53
N HIS A 166 -7.81 -3.29 4.00
CA HIS A 166 -7.33 -3.43 5.37
C HIS A 166 -5.82 -3.60 5.28
N ILE A 167 -5.08 -2.68 5.88
CA ILE A 167 -3.62 -2.74 5.95
C ILE A 167 -3.26 -2.66 7.42
N THR A 168 -2.54 -3.66 7.91
CA THR A 168 -2.14 -3.75 9.31
C THR A 168 -0.64 -3.96 9.40
N ALA A 169 0.04 -3.12 10.15
CA ALA A 169 1.38 -3.37 10.64
C ALA A 169 1.31 -3.57 12.16
N ARG A 170 1.85 -4.68 12.65
CA ARG A 170 2.14 -4.89 14.07
C ARG A 170 3.64 -5.07 14.19
N VAL A 171 4.29 -4.19 14.92
CA VAL A 171 5.75 -4.16 15.01
C VAL A 171 6.11 -4.06 16.48
N GLY A 172 7.04 -4.89 16.91
CA GLY A 172 7.63 -4.69 18.22
C GLY A 172 8.93 -5.39 18.45
N GLY A 173 9.56 -5.08 19.57
CA GLY A 173 10.79 -5.73 19.96
C GLY A 173 11.26 -5.37 21.36
N TYR A 174 12.27 -6.08 21.80
CA TYR A 174 12.90 -5.94 23.10
C TYR A 174 14.40 -5.69 22.91
N GLY A 175 14.98 -4.76 23.65
CA GLY A 175 16.40 -4.43 23.58
C GLY A 175 16.66 -3.02 23.03
N ILE A 176 17.71 -2.87 22.22
CA ILE A 176 18.14 -1.55 21.70
C ILE A 176 17.67 -1.40 20.26
N GLY A 177 16.79 -0.44 20.02
CA GLY A 177 16.33 -0.06 18.69
C GLY A 177 14.90 0.44 18.70
N SER A 178 14.49 1.00 17.56
CA SER A 178 13.18 1.64 17.41
C SER A 178 12.29 0.78 16.53
N PRO A 179 11.24 0.15 17.06
CA PRO A 179 10.23 -0.50 16.23
C PRO A 179 9.53 0.52 15.33
N LEU A 180 9.39 0.22 14.04
CA LEU A 180 8.92 1.18 13.03
C LEU A 180 7.81 0.58 12.15
N ALA A 181 6.67 1.24 12.04
CA ALA A 181 5.65 0.94 11.05
C ALA A 181 5.45 2.10 10.07
N TRP A 182 5.62 1.82 8.78
CA TRP A 182 5.55 2.83 7.74
C TRP A 182 4.58 2.46 6.62
N HIS A 183 3.71 3.39 6.26
CA HIS A 183 2.75 3.23 5.19
C HIS A 183 2.82 4.40 4.21
N ARG A 184 3.17 4.13 2.94
CA ARG A 184 3.03 5.09 1.84
C ARG A 184 2.06 4.59 0.79
N ILE A 185 0.95 5.30 0.65
CA ILE A 185 -0.16 4.84 -0.18
C ILE A 185 -0.55 5.93 -1.18
N ARG A 186 -0.47 5.63 -2.49
CA ARG A 186 -0.99 6.44 -3.59
C ARG A 186 -2.07 5.68 -4.32
N ILE A 187 -3.27 6.25 -4.41
CA ILE A 187 -4.41 5.42 -4.82
C ILE A 187 -4.77 5.64 -6.27
N ALA A 188 -4.85 6.89 -6.70
CA ALA A 188 -5.24 7.19 -8.06
C ALA A 188 -4.46 8.40 -8.52
N ASP A 189 -4.00 8.30 -9.75
CA ASP A 189 -3.46 9.40 -10.53
C ASP A 189 -4.25 9.42 -11.84
N PHE A 190 -4.81 10.57 -12.19
CA PHE A 190 -5.65 10.76 -13.36
C PHE A 190 -4.98 11.80 -14.23
N GLY A 191 -4.48 11.39 -15.38
CA GLY A 191 -3.89 12.26 -16.37
C GLY A 191 -4.90 13.22 -16.98
N ARG A 192 -4.41 14.08 -17.87
CA ARG A 192 -5.20 15.10 -18.55
C ARG A 192 -6.46 14.50 -19.20
N ASN A 193 -7.60 15.17 -19.00
CA ASN A 193 -8.92 14.77 -19.52
C ASN A 193 -9.41 13.37 -19.09
N ALA A 194 -8.79 12.71 -18.10
CA ALA A 194 -9.29 11.42 -17.62
C ALA A 194 -10.66 11.60 -16.93
N ARG A 195 -11.52 10.59 -17.05
CA ARG A 195 -12.90 10.64 -16.52
C ARG A 195 -13.18 9.45 -15.63
N LEU A 196 -13.75 9.72 -14.46
CA LEU A 196 -14.26 8.71 -13.54
C LEU A 196 -15.70 9.03 -13.13
N ASN A 197 -16.66 8.14 -13.43
CA ASN A 197 -18.05 8.42 -13.07
C ASN A 197 -18.31 8.15 -11.58
N ARG A 198 -17.82 7.03 -11.05
CA ARG A 198 -18.06 6.67 -9.64
C ARG A 198 -16.87 6.05 -8.97
N TRP A 199 -16.44 6.65 -7.86
CA TRP A 199 -15.45 6.11 -6.95
C TRP A 199 -16.08 5.82 -5.59
N VAL A 200 -16.04 4.55 -5.17
CA VAL A 200 -16.39 4.13 -3.81
C VAL A 200 -15.18 3.50 -3.15
N GLN A 201 -14.89 3.96 -1.93
CA GLN A 201 -13.73 3.48 -1.21
C GLN A 201 -13.98 3.31 0.28
N ARG A 202 -13.56 2.16 0.82
CA ARG A 202 -13.45 1.90 2.25
C ARG A 202 -12.02 1.49 2.59
N ARG A 203 -11.44 2.10 3.62
CA ARG A 203 -10.09 1.76 4.09
C ARG A 203 -10.00 1.71 5.60
N HIS A 204 -9.25 0.72 6.07
CA HIS A 204 -8.77 0.59 7.42
C HIS A 204 -7.25 0.44 7.34
N ILE A 205 -6.53 1.36 7.97
CA ILE A 205 -5.07 1.32 8.07
C ILE A 205 -4.74 1.36 9.55
N THR A 206 -4.01 0.36 10.02
CA THR A 206 -3.66 0.22 11.42
C THR A 206 -2.18 0.00 11.55
N ALA A 207 -1.51 0.84 12.31
CA ALA A 207 -0.19 0.60 12.84
C ALA A 207 -0.30 0.36 14.35
N ARG A 208 0.24 -0.75 14.83
CA ARG A 208 0.47 -0.99 16.25
C ARG A 208 1.97 -1.21 16.40
N VAL A 209 2.62 -0.34 17.16
CA VAL A 209 4.07 -0.31 17.29
C VAL A 209 4.39 -0.25 18.76
N GLY A 210 5.25 -1.14 19.23
CA GLY A 210 5.72 -1.01 20.60
C GLY A 210 6.91 -1.86 20.94
N GLY A 211 7.58 -1.52 22.02
CA GLY A 211 8.78 -2.24 22.41
C GLY A 211 9.20 -1.98 23.85
N TYR A 212 10.17 -2.76 24.29
CA TYR A 212 10.74 -2.68 25.62
C TYR A 212 12.25 -2.43 25.49
N GLY A 213 12.81 -1.49 26.23
CA GLY A 213 14.23 -1.15 26.19
C GLY A 213 14.52 0.25 25.66
N ILE A 214 15.62 0.43 24.92
CA ILE A 214 16.10 1.74 24.47
C ILE A 214 15.68 1.96 23.02
N GLY A 215 14.87 2.98 22.77
CA GLY A 215 14.44 3.37 21.44
C GLY A 215 13.04 3.99 21.42
N SER A 216 12.71 4.60 20.29
CA SER A 216 11.47 5.36 20.11
C SER A 216 10.57 4.66 19.10
N PRO A 217 9.54 3.91 19.56
CA PRO A 217 8.61 3.25 18.64
C PRO A 217 7.93 4.30 17.76
N LEU A 218 7.80 4.04 16.45
CA LEU A 218 7.29 5.02 15.51
C LEU A 218 6.24 4.44 14.54
N ALA A 219 5.14 5.15 14.38
CA ALA A 219 4.15 4.89 13.34
C ALA A 219 4.05 6.07 12.38
N TRP A 220 4.21 5.81 11.08
CA TRP A 220 4.18 6.82 10.04
C TRP A 220 3.23 6.46 8.91
N HIS A 221 2.38 7.42 8.53
CA HIS A 221 1.45 7.26 7.42
C HIS A 221 1.53 8.44 6.45
N ARG A 222 1.90 8.17 5.19
CA ARG A 222 1.77 9.14 4.08
C ARG A 222 0.80 8.63 3.04
N ILE A 223 -0.34 9.30 2.94
CA ILE A 223 -1.44 8.84 2.10
C ILE A 223 -1.80 9.95 1.11
N ARG A 224 -1.67 9.68 -0.18
CA ARG A 224 -2.18 10.53 -1.27
C ARG A 224 -3.33 9.85 -1.98
N ILE A 225 -4.45 10.55 -2.08
CA ILE A 225 -5.68 9.99 -2.62
C ILE A 225 -6.19 10.90 -3.70
N ALA A 226 -6.18 10.40 -4.93
CA ALA A 226 -6.62 11.13 -6.10
C ALA A 226 -5.73 12.34 -6.42
N ASP A 227 -5.24 12.32 -7.63
CA ASP A 227 -4.48 13.39 -8.24
C ASP A 227 -5.10 13.55 -9.62
N PHE A 228 -5.67 14.71 -9.89
CA PHE A 228 -6.44 14.97 -11.10
C PHE A 228 -5.68 15.98 -11.93
N GLY A 229 -5.16 15.55 -13.07
CA GLY A 229 -4.55 16.41 -14.05
C GLY A 229 -5.57 17.36 -14.68
N ARG A 230 -5.06 18.25 -15.54
CA ARG A 230 -5.87 19.27 -16.23
C ARG A 230 -7.12 18.68 -16.88
N ASN A 231 -8.27 19.33 -16.67
CA ASN A 231 -9.58 18.93 -17.20
C ASN A 231 -10.06 17.51 -16.81
N ALA A 232 -9.45 16.85 -15.82
CA ALA A 232 -9.95 15.55 -15.37
C ALA A 232 -11.30 15.73 -14.63
N ARG A 233 -12.18 14.75 -14.74
CA ARG A 233 -13.54 14.83 -14.18
C ARG A 233 -13.86 13.63 -13.30
N LEU A 234 -14.41 13.90 -12.12
CA LEU A 234 -14.97 12.91 -11.22
C LEU A 234 -16.43 13.26 -10.87
N ASN A 235 -17.39 12.42 -11.27
CA ASN A 235 -18.79 12.74 -11.02
C ASN A 235 -19.21 12.43 -9.57
N ARG A 236 -18.81 11.27 -9.02
CA ARG A 236 -19.19 10.89 -7.65
C ARG A 236 -18.07 10.21 -6.91
N TRP A 237 -17.73 10.75 -5.75
CA TRP A 237 -16.78 10.18 -4.81
C TRP A 237 -17.43 9.89 -3.46
N VAL A 238 -17.42 8.63 -3.05
CA VAL A 238 -17.76 8.22 -1.68
C VAL A 238 -16.56 7.57 -1.02
N GLN A 239 -16.20 8.04 0.16
CA GLN A 239 -15.05 7.53 0.88
C GLN A 239 -15.32 7.35 2.37
N ARG A 240 -14.96 6.18 2.89
CA ARG A 240 -14.86 5.92 4.33
C ARG A 240 -13.43 5.51 4.68
N ARG A 241 -12.85 6.15 5.70
CA ARG A 241 -11.48 5.88 6.15
C ARG A 241 -11.41 5.80 7.65
N HIS A 242 -10.73 4.76 8.11
CA HIS A 242 -10.26 4.61 9.49
C HIS A 242 -8.74 4.44 9.44
N ILE A 243 -8.03 5.36 10.09
CA ILE A 243 -6.58 5.30 10.25
C ILE A 243 -6.31 5.29 11.74
N THR A 244 -5.54 4.31 12.19
CA THR A 244 -5.24 4.16 13.60
C THR A 244 -3.74 3.92 13.76
N ALA A 245 -3.09 4.76 14.54
CA ALA A 245 -1.76 4.52 15.07
C ALA A 245 -1.89 4.26 16.58
N ARG A 246 -1.37 3.14 17.05
CA ARG A 246 -1.13 2.88 18.47
C ARG A 246 0.35 2.67 18.64
N VAL A 247 0.99 3.54 19.40
CA VAL A 247 2.43 3.53 19.58
C VAL A 247 2.69 3.56 21.08
N GLY A 248 3.51 2.64 21.56
CA GLY A 248 3.85 2.66 22.98
C GLY A 248 4.90 1.67 23.38
N GLY A 249 5.57 1.92 24.48
CA GLY A 249 6.67 1.09 24.93
C GLY A 249 7.06 1.38 26.37
N TYR A 250 7.91 0.52 26.91
CA TYR A 250 8.47 0.65 28.24
C TYR A 250 9.98 0.81 28.11
N GLY A 251 10.55 1.87 28.68
CA GLY A 251 11.98 2.14 28.61
C GLY A 251 12.31 3.55 28.09
N ILE A 252 13.53 3.73 27.59
CA ILE A 252 14.07 5.06 27.25
C ILE A 252 13.76 5.38 25.80
N GLY A 253 12.84 6.32 25.58
CA GLY A 253 12.51 6.88 24.28
C GLY A 253 11.13 7.55 24.24
N SER A 254 10.85 8.27 23.17
CA SER A 254 9.57 8.95 22.96
C SER A 254 8.81 8.28 21.84
N PRO A 255 7.69 7.58 22.13
CA PRO A 255 6.86 7.02 21.08
C PRO A 255 6.28 8.13 20.20
N LEU A 256 6.25 7.91 18.88
CA LEU A 256 5.85 8.91 17.89
C LEU A 256 4.81 8.37 16.91
N ALA A 257 3.76 9.15 16.67
CA ALA A 257 2.79 8.89 15.61
C ALA A 257 2.66 10.08 14.67
N TRP A 258 2.83 9.84 13.37
CA TRP A 258 2.74 10.87 12.35
C TRP A 258 1.82 10.49 11.18
N HIS A 259 0.98 11.42 10.78
CA HIS A 259 0.11 11.29 9.62
C HIS A 259 0.25 12.48 8.67
N ARG A 260 0.50 12.20 7.38
CA ARG A 260 0.37 13.17 6.30
C ARG A 260 -0.58 12.65 5.24
N ILE A 261 -1.72 13.30 5.14
CA ILE A 261 -2.81 12.86 4.28
C ILE A 261 -3.15 13.99 3.31
N ARG A 262 -3.03 13.69 2.02
CA ARG A 262 -3.46 14.56 0.92
C ARG A 262 -4.61 13.92 0.15
N ILE A 263 -5.66 14.68 -0.08
CA ILE A 263 -6.91 14.19 -0.64
C ILE A 263 -7.31 15.14 -1.76
N ALA A 264 -7.45 14.61 -2.98
CA ALA A 264 -8.01 15.34 -4.09
C ALA A 264 -7.17 16.56 -4.51
N VAL A 265 -6.00 16.32 -5.08
CA VAL A 265 -5.25 17.41 -5.72
C VAL A 265 -5.83 17.61 -7.12
N PHE A 266 -6.30 18.83 -7.42
CA PHE A 266 -6.90 19.18 -8.71
C PHE A 266 -6.00 20.12 -9.49
N GLY A 267 -5.66 19.72 -10.71
CA GLY A 267 -5.06 20.59 -11.70
C GLY A 267 -6.12 21.51 -12.32
N ARG A 268 -5.64 22.43 -13.16
CA ARG A 268 -6.47 23.44 -13.83
C ARG A 268 -7.72 22.83 -14.49
N ASN A 269 -8.89 23.41 -14.21
CA ASN A 269 -10.20 23.00 -14.76
C ASN A 269 -10.62 21.55 -14.45
N ALA A 270 -9.97 20.88 -13.51
CA ALA A 270 -10.45 19.58 -13.05
C ALA A 270 -11.71 19.78 -12.19
N ARG A 271 -12.68 18.86 -12.32
CA ARG A 271 -14.00 19.00 -11.69
C ARG A 271 -14.37 17.78 -10.85
N LEU A 272 -14.95 18.04 -9.69
CA LEU A 272 -15.58 17.05 -8.82
C LEU A 272 -17.03 17.47 -8.58
N ASN A 273 -18.01 16.67 -9.03
CA ASN A 273 -19.41 17.08 -8.91
C ASN A 273 -20.01 16.74 -7.54
N ARG A 274 -19.70 15.57 -6.98
CA ARG A 274 -20.23 15.15 -5.68
C ARG A 274 -19.20 14.41 -4.85
N TRP A 275 -19.03 14.86 -3.62
CA TRP A 275 -18.12 14.27 -2.65
C TRP A 275 -18.85 13.93 -1.35
N VAL A 276 -18.63 12.72 -0.85
CA VAL A 276 -19.05 12.30 0.48
C VAL A 276 -17.86 11.64 1.14
N GLN A 277 -17.48 12.12 2.32
CA GLN A 277 -16.37 11.57 3.07
C GLN A 277 -16.71 11.36 4.54
N HIS A 278 -16.42 10.14 5.02
CA HIS A 278 -16.36 9.81 6.44
C HIS A 278 -14.92 9.50 6.83
N ARG A 279 -14.43 10.15 7.89
CA ARG A 279 -13.03 10.08 8.35
C ARG A 279 -13.03 9.73 9.83
N HIS A 280 -12.15 8.80 10.21
CA HIS A 280 -11.79 8.56 11.58
C HIS A 280 -10.27 8.37 11.61
N ILE A 281 -9.57 9.27 12.27
CA ILE A 281 -8.11 9.19 12.45
C ILE A 281 -7.89 9.19 13.95
N THR A 282 -7.10 8.24 14.43
CA THR A 282 -6.81 8.11 15.85
C THR A 282 -5.34 7.80 16.02
N ALA A 283 -4.65 8.63 16.77
CA ALA A 283 -3.34 8.31 17.32
C ALA A 283 -3.52 8.07 18.82
N ARG A 284 -3.00 6.95 19.33
CA ARG A 284 -2.79 6.75 20.75
C ARG A 284 -1.31 6.52 20.95
N VAL A 285 -0.70 7.35 21.76
CA VAL A 285 0.72 7.30 22.04
C VAL A 285 0.84 7.27 23.56
N GLY A 286 1.51 6.26 24.10
CA GLY A 286 1.65 6.10 25.56
C GLY A 286 2.81 5.18 25.89
N GLY A 287 3.51 5.45 26.98
CA GLY A 287 4.67 4.68 27.42
C GLY A 287 5.18 5.22 28.74
N TYR A 288 5.86 4.36 29.49
CA TYR A 288 6.48 4.73 30.77
C TYR A 288 7.96 4.96 30.48
N GLY A 289 8.37 6.23 30.38
CA GLY A 289 9.71 6.66 30.01
C GLY A 289 9.94 8.16 30.18
N ILE A 290 11.21 8.59 30.20
CA ILE A 290 11.69 9.92 30.66
C ILE A 290 11.20 11.09 29.78
N ARG A 291 10.70 10.85 28.56
CA ARG A 291 10.21 11.90 27.65
C ARG A 291 8.81 11.60 27.13
N GLY A 292 7.94 12.61 27.18
CA GLY A 292 6.53 12.51 26.84
C GLY A 292 6.22 12.11 25.37
N PRO A 293 4.99 11.63 25.10
CA PRO A 293 4.54 11.22 23.78
C PRO A 293 4.32 12.41 22.84
N LEU A 294 4.53 12.23 21.53
CA LEU A 294 4.29 13.26 20.51
C LEU A 294 3.41 12.74 19.35
N VAL A 295 2.36 13.50 19.04
CA VAL A 295 1.44 13.25 17.91
C VAL A 295 1.50 14.43 16.96
N LEU A 296 1.74 14.16 15.68
CA LEU A 296 1.79 15.17 14.62
C LEU A 296 0.87 14.78 13.47
N ASP A 297 -0.18 15.57 13.26
CA ASP A 297 -1.15 15.38 12.19
C ASP A 297 -1.08 16.54 11.17
N GLY A 298 -0.69 16.22 9.93
CA GLY A 298 -0.69 17.16 8.81
C GLY A 298 -1.79 16.82 7.81
N LEU A 299 -2.86 17.62 7.81
CA LEU A 299 -3.95 17.55 6.82
C LEU A 299 -3.73 18.61 5.74
N GLY A 300 -3.58 18.17 4.48
CA GLY A 300 -3.53 19.07 3.33
C GLY A 300 -4.67 18.76 2.38
N CYS A 301 -5.45 19.79 2.04
CA CYS A 301 -6.40 19.78 0.94
C CYS A 301 -5.64 19.94 -0.39
#